data_AF-A0A7S2PZ33-F1
#
_entry.id   AF-A0A7S2PZ33-F1
#
_cell.length_a   1.000
_cell.length_b   1.000
_cell.length_c   1.000
_cell.angle_alpha   90.00
_cell.angle_beta   90.00
_cell.angle_gamma   90.00
#
_symmetry.space_group_name_H-M   'P 1'
#
loop_
_entity.id
_entity.type
_entity.pdbx_description
1 polymer ?
#
loop_
_entity_poly.entity_id
_entity_poly.type
_entity_poly.pdbx_seq_one_letter_code
_entity_poly.pdbx_strand_id
1 'polypeptide(L)'
;ILAGYGFLFYILDIDQWNTRAGNVFRGLSMAAMFVLFVILIMLVSNKFPYGVIALFALFQPLWLLSVKTFIYKNTETRIYLNWLGGPLMLAAFLTIIGFVVWVMSDYVNQWNQVTKVMAAEHTECSPNYANYPNCMSNDGFGGTCFRANEYVDPPVLVFEANCEYTCVHVYDDCANGFVLWSGPILMSLSMIFLGSFCTFLRTEGTNETEIFNFGKIWIFVLCILWASASLAGTAAGVTTSLATLTLASLVGSAVFMTASFSKEHQENSTKAVIDRLREKYSNSLDYLRGAFIVTCLPFIAVYFLLSMINQFFRKTGFNPIAQPSKEDDSDRASLLTVKGKKQMNRMKSWDSVRVITIAIYWGIFYMGMQVVVAQLTVVFLSWLIDATADFGLVAVSGILCGVGVAMFLLPPVPGVPVYLTLGIVLAAQGYETLGWMGSISYSTAVGLVLKLFSSAMQQKAIGEQLSHKVKVRQFVSINSTLMKSMRIVLGEKGL
;
A
#
# COMPACT_ATOMS: atom_id res chain seq x y z
N ILE A 1 -17.17 -1.96 16.41
CA ILE A 1 -16.76 -2.13 17.84
C ILE A 1 -15.51 -1.33 18.17
N LEU A 2 -14.36 -1.59 17.54
CA LEU A 2 -13.10 -0.86 17.82
C LEU A 2 -13.18 0.64 17.61
N ALA A 3 -13.77 1.09 16.49
CA ALA A 3 -13.99 2.51 16.24
C ALA A 3 -14.84 3.14 17.35
N GLY A 4 -15.84 2.41 17.86
CA GLY A 4 -16.68 2.86 18.99
C GLY A 4 -15.91 2.94 20.31
N TYR A 5 -15.03 1.98 20.58
CA TYR A 5 -14.16 2.01 21.76
C TYR A 5 -13.10 3.11 21.70
N GLY A 6 -12.43 3.27 20.55
CA GLY A 6 -11.50 4.37 20.32
C GLY A 6 -12.19 5.74 20.40
N PHE A 7 -13.41 5.84 19.88
CA PHE A 7 -14.26 7.02 20.02
C PHE A 7 -14.61 7.31 21.48
N LEU A 8 -14.98 6.28 22.25
CA LEU A 8 -15.22 6.41 23.70
C LEU A 8 -13.97 6.89 24.43
N PHE A 9 -12.79 6.34 24.14
CA PHE A 9 -11.53 6.77 24.77
C PHE A 9 -11.18 8.20 24.44
N TYR A 10 -11.43 8.61 23.19
CA TYR A 10 -11.23 9.98 22.76
C TYR A 10 -12.18 10.94 23.48
N ILE A 11 -13.48 10.60 23.57
CA ILE A 11 -14.49 11.40 24.28
C ILE A 11 -14.21 11.51 25.77
N LEU A 12 -13.79 10.41 26.40
CA LEU A 12 -13.46 10.37 27.81
C LEU A 12 -12.12 11.02 28.14
N ASP A 13 -11.40 11.49 27.12
CA ASP A 13 -10.15 12.24 27.26
C ASP A 13 -9.14 11.49 28.13
N ILE A 14 -8.98 10.20 27.83
CA ILE A 14 -8.21 9.25 28.64
C ILE A 14 -6.74 9.67 28.81
N ASP A 15 -6.23 10.52 27.91
CA ASP A 15 -4.90 11.11 27.97
C ASP A 15 -4.70 12.01 29.20
N GLN A 16 -5.78 12.59 29.76
CA GLN A 16 -5.73 13.44 30.95
C GLN A 16 -5.84 12.67 32.27
N TRP A 17 -6.01 11.35 32.23
CA TRP A 17 -6.22 10.52 33.42
C TRP A 17 -4.88 10.24 34.13
N ASN A 18 -4.34 11.28 34.77
CA ASN A 18 -3.03 11.22 35.43
C ASN A 18 -3.06 10.63 36.85
N THR A 19 -4.23 10.29 37.38
CA THR A 19 -4.35 9.62 38.68
C THR A 19 -3.80 8.19 38.61
N ARG A 20 -3.34 7.62 39.74
CA ARG A 20 -2.84 6.22 39.77
C ARG A 20 -3.90 5.23 39.29
N ALA A 21 -5.14 5.40 39.76
CA ALA A 21 -6.28 4.59 39.32
C ALA A 21 -6.58 4.80 37.82
N GLY A 22 -6.53 6.04 37.34
CA GLY A 22 -6.71 6.38 35.92
C GLY A 22 -5.66 5.72 35.02
N ASN A 23 -4.40 5.70 35.44
CA ASN A 23 -3.32 5.03 34.71
C ASN A 23 -3.52 3.51 34.62
N VAL A 24 -3.92 2.86 35.73
CA VAL A 24 -4.20 1.42 35.74
C VAL A 24 -5.40 1.11 34.83
N PHE A 25 -6.49 1.88 34.96
CA PHE A 25 -7.67 1.70 34.11
C PHE A 25 -7.33 1.92 32.64
N ARG A 26 -6.59 2.98 32.32
CA ARG A 26 -6.13 3.26 30.95
C ARG A 26 -5.32 2.09 30.38
N GLY A 27 -4.38 1.54 31.16
CA GLY A 27 -3.60 0.36 30.78
C GLY A 27 -4.47 -0.86 30.51
N LEU A 28 -5.37 -1.20 31.44
CA LEU A 28 -6.28 -2.33 31.31
C LEU A 28 -7.23 -2.16 30.11
N SER A 29 -7.75 -0.95 29.90
CA SER A 29 -8.67 -0.65 28.80
C SER A 29 -7.97 -0.70 27.44
N MET A 30 -6.74 -0.17 27.32
CA MET A 30 -5.93 -0.32 26.10
C MET A 30 -5.56 -1.77 25.81
N ALA A 31 -5.19 -2.54 26.83
CA ALA A 31 -4.91 -3.97 26.70
C ALA A 31 -6.16 -4.75 26.26
N ALA A 32 -7.32 -4.48 26.87
CA ALA A 32 -8.59 -5.08 26.49
C ALA A 32 -8.98 -4.74 25.04
N MET A 33 -8.81 -3.48 24.61
CA MET A 33 -9.03 -3.11 23.20
C MET A 33 -8.12 -3.86 22.25
N PHE A 34 -6.84 -4.00 22.59
CA PHE A 34 -5.89 -4.73 21.76
C PHE A 34 -6.25 -6.23 21.67
N VAL A 35 -6.63 -6.85 22.78
CA VAL A 35 -7.08 -8.25 22.78
C VAL A 35 -8.37 -8.42 21.97
N LEU A 36 -9.35 -7.53 22.15
CA LEU A 36 -10.58 -7.52 21.34
C LEU A 36 -10.30 -7.29 19.85
N PHE A 37 -9.33 -6.43 19.51
CA PHE A 37 -8.89 -6.20 18.13
C PHE A 37 -8.37 -7.50 17.50
N VAL A 38 -7.49 -8.19 18.23
CA VAL A 38 -6.88 -9.45 17.80
C VAL A 38 -7.94 -10.53 17.63
N ILE A 39 -8.81 -10.71 18.63
CA ILE A 39 -9.91 -11.68 18.57
C ILE A 39 -10.83 -11.37 17.40
N LEU A 40 -11.19 -10.10 17.19
CA LEU A 40 -12.04 -9.70 16.08
C LEU A 40 -11.39 -10.04 14.74
N ILE A 41 -10.11 -9.71 14.54
CA ILE A 41 -9.40 -10.06 13.30
C ILE A 41 -9.38 -11.57 13.10
N MET A 42 -9.12 -12.36 14.14
CA MET A 42 -9.12 -13.82 14.05
C MET A 42 -10.50 -14.38 13.68
N LEU A 43 -11.58 -13.87 14.29
CA LEU A 43 -12.95 -14.28 13.97
C LEU A 43 -13.38 -13.88 12.56
N VAL A 44 -12.85 -12.77 12.06
CA VAL A 44 -13.20 -12.20 10.76
C VAL A 44 -12.26 -12.68 9.64
N SER A 45 -11.19 -13.40 9.99
CA SER A 45 -10.16 -13.88 9.07
C SER A 45 -10.70 -14.72 7.91
N ASN A 46 -11.75 -15.51 8.13
CA ASN A 46 -12.36 -16.33 7.08
C ASN A 46 -13.03 -15.47 5.98
N LYS A 47 -13.54 -14.29 6.33
CA LYS A 47 -14.12 -13.35 5.35
C LYS A 47 -13.08 -12.39 4.78
N PHE A 48 -12.07 -12.06 5.57
CA PHE A 48 -11.05 -11.07 5.23
C PHE A 48 -9.65 -11.59 5.60
N PRO A 49 -9.06 -12.45 4.74
CA PRO A 49 -7.83 -13.19 5.06
C PRO A 49 -6.62 -12.27 5.25
N TYR A 50 -6.63 -11.11 4.61
CA TYR A 50 -5.60 -10.08 4.75
C TYR A 50 -5.49 -9.51 6.17
N GLY A 51 -6.52 -9.67 7.02
CA GLY A 51 -6.48 -9.26 8.41
C GLY A 51 -5.37 -9.96 9.21
N VAL A 52 -5.14 -11.24 8.94
CA VAL A 52 -4.10 -12.03 9.63
C VAL A 52 -2.70 -11.54 9.26
N ILE A 53 -2.50 -11.19 7.99
CA ILE A 53 -1.23 -10.64 7.50
C ILE A 53 -0.97 -9.24 8.07
N ALA A 54 -2.01 -8.41 8.15
CA ALA A 54 -1.92 -7.11 8.81
C ALA A 54 -1.55 -7.27 10.30
N LEU A 55 -2.12 -8.27 10.95
CA LEU A 55 -1.80 -8.63 12.34
C LEU A 55 -0.34 -9.05 12.45
N PHE A 56 0.18 -9.88 11.55
CA PHE A 56 1.60 -10.22 11.51
C PHE A 56 2.48 -8.96 11.41
N ALA A 57 2.19 -8.04 10.49
CA ALA A 57 2.95 -6.80 10.32
C ALA A 57 2.91 -5.88 11.56
N LEU A 58 1.81 -5.88 12.33
CA LEU A 58 1.69 -5.13 13.58
C LEU A 58 2.37 -5.82 14.77
N PHE A 59 2.26 -7.14 14.86
CA PHE A 59 2.82 -7.92 15.96
C PHE A 59 4.33 -8.08 15.87
N GLN A 60 4.86 -8.17 14.66
CA GLN A 60 6.29 -8.31 14.43
C GLN A 60 7.15 -7.25 15.16
N PRO A 61 6.90 -5.93 15.02
CA PRO A 61 7.65 -4.91 15.78
C PRO A 61 7.44 -5.02 17.29
N LEU A 62 6.22 -5.34 17.76
CA LEU A 62 5.93 -5.51 19.19
C LEU A 62 6.67 -6.71 19.78
N TRP A 63 6.72 -7.81 19.03
CA TRP A 63 7.47 -9.01 19.38
C TRP A 63 8.96 -8.69 19.52
N LEU A 64 9.53 -7.95 18.56
CA LEU A 64 10.94 -7.54 18.60
C LEU A 64 11.25 -6.61 19.79
N LEU A 65 10.35 -5.68 20.13
CA LEU A 65 10.46 -4.89 21.38
C LEU A 65 10.39 -5.75 22.63
N SER A 66 9.53 -6.78 22.62
CA SER A 66 9.39 -7.72 23.73
C SER A 66 10.68 -8.51 23.90
N VAL A 67 11.23 -9.07 22.82
CA VAL A 67 12.53 -9.75 22.81
C VAL A 67 13.63 -8.84 23.34
N LYS A 68 13.67 -7.56 22.94
CA LYS A 68 14.62 -6.59 23.48
C LYS A 68 14.46 -6.41 24.99
N THR A 69 13.23 -6.29 25.46
CA THR A 69 12.92 -6.03 26.88
C THR A 69 13.20 -7.24 27.77
N PHE A 70 13.01 -8.46 27.25
CA PHE A 70 13.25 -9.68 28.02
C PHE A 70 14.70 -10.15 27.95
N ILE A 71 15.29 -10.19 26.75
CA ILE A 71 16.61 -10.80 26.50
C ILE A 71 17.72 -9.74 26.56
N TYR A 72 17.53 -8.58 25.93
CA TYR A 72 18.56 -7.54 25.76
C TYR A 72 18.33 -6.32 26.66
N LYS A 73 18.09 -6.57 27.96
CA LYS A 73 17.74 -5.53 28.95
C LYS A 73 18.76 -4.38 29.01
N ASN A 74 20.05 -4.72 28.95
CA ASN A 74 21.15 -3.77 29.13
C ASN A 74 21.60 -3.11 27.82
N THR A 75 21.08 -3.56 26.68
CA THR A 75 21.46 -3.00 25.39
C THR A 75 20.60 -1.77 25.09
N GLU A 76 21.24 -0.68 24.68
CA GLU A 76 20.53 0.49 24.19
C GLU A 76 19.62 0.10 23.02
N THR A 77 18.38 0.59 23.03
CA THR A 77 17.37 0.25 22.02
C THR A 77 17.87 0.57 20.60
N ARG A 78 18.67 1.62 20.44
CA ARG A 78 19.26 2.03 19.16
C ARG A 78 20.25 1.00 18.61
N ILE A 79 21.14 0.48 19.46
CA ILE A 79 22.14 -0.53 19.09
C ILE A 79 21.45 -1.85 18.71
N TYR A 80 20.48 -2.26 19.52
CA TYR A 80 19.64 -3.44 19.23
C TYR A 80 18.96 -3.31 17.86
N LEU A 81 18.40 -2.14 17.58
CA LEU A 81 17.70 -1.89 16.32
C LEU A 81 18.59 -1.87 15.10
N ASN A 82 19.75 -1.24 15.23
CA ASN A 82 20.75 -1.20 14.20
C ASN A 82 21.14 -2.63 13.78
N TRP A 83 21.37 -3.51 14.76
CA TRP A 83 21.74 -4.89 14.49
C TRP A 83 20.61 -5.69 13.80
N LEU A 84 19.36 -5.37 14.09
CA LEU A 84 18.20 -6.11 13.62
C LEU A 84 17.90 -5.97 12.11
N GLY A 85 18.35 -4.88 11.48
CA GLY A 85 18.07 -4.60 10.06
C GLY A 85 18.59 -5.68 9.12
N GLY A 86 19.84 -6.11 9.31
CA GLY A 86 20.50 -7.14 8.47
C GLY A 86 19.82 -8.51 8.54
N PRO A 87 19.64 -9.11 9.74
CA PRO A 87 18.97 -10.39 9.91
C PRO A 87 17.53 -10.41 9.36
N LEU A 88 16.76 -9.33 9.53
CA LEU A 88 15.41 -9.24 8.96
C LEU A 88 15.42 -9.26 7.43
N MET A 89 16.34 -8.51 6.79
CA MET A 89 16.47 -8.53 5.33
C MET A 89 16.93 -9.90 4.82
N LEU A 90 17.91 -10.51 5.49
CA LEU A 90 18.40 -11.84 5.12
C LEU A 90 17.29 -12.89 5.23
N ALA A 91 16.54 -12.91 6.34
CA ALA A 91 15.41 -13.81 6.53
C ALA A 91 14.37 -13.63 5.42
N ALA A 92 14.03 -12.39 5.08
CA ALA A 92 13.08 -12.11 4.00
C ALA A 92 13.55 -12.63 2.64
N PHE A 93 14.82 -12.41 2.27
CA PHE A 93 15.35 -12.91 1.00
C PHE A 93 15.40 -14.43 0.96
N LEU A 94 15.81 -15.07 2.06
CA LEU A 94 15.81 -16.53 2.16
C LEU A 94 14.39 -17.11 2.05
N THR A 95 13.39 -16.47 2.66
CA THR A 95 11.99 -16.87 2.54
C THR A 95 11.47 -16.67 1.12
N ILE A 96 11.80 -15.56 0.44
CA ILE A 96 11.42 -15.35 -0.97
C ILE A 96 12.06 -16.40 -1.87
N ILE A 97 13.37 -16.61 -1.75
CA ILE A 97 14.09 -17.60 -2.57
C ILE A 97 13.55 -19.01 -2.32
N GLY A 98 13.37 -19.38 -1.04
CA GLY A 98 12.80 -20.67 -0.66
C GLY A 98 11.38 -20.86 -1.20
N PHE A 99 10.54 -19.82 -1.16
CA PHE A 99 9.20 -19.84 -1.73
C PHE A 99 9.23 -20.01 -3.25
N VAL A 100 10.08 -19.25 -3.96
CA VAL A 100 10.23 -19.38 -5.42
C VAL A 100 10.70 -20.79 -5.78
N VAL A 101 11.69 -21.33 -5.09
CA VAL A 101 12.18 -22.71 -5.31
C VAL A 101 11.07 -23.73 -5.03
N TRP A 102 10.28 -23.53 -3.98
CA TRP A 102 9.14 -24.41 -3.65
C TRP A 102 8.07 -24.39 -4.73
N VAL A 103 7.64 -23.21 -5.20
CA VAL A 103 6.69 -23.06 -6.31
C VAL A 103 7.23 -23.68 -7.60
N MET A 104 8.55 -23.65 -7.80
CA MET A 104 9.21 -24.22 -8.97
C MET A 104 9.39 -25.74 -8.89
N SER A 105 9.37 -26.33 -7.70
CA SER A 105 9.70 -27.74 -7.51
C SER A 105 8.61 -28.68 -8.01
N ASP A 106 7.35 -28.25 -8.07
CA ASP A 106 6.22 -29.09 -8.42
C ASP A 106 5.12 -28.27 -9.11
N TYR A 107 4.43 -28.86 -10.08
CA TYR A 107 3.25 -28.27 -10.72
C TYR A 107 2.12 -28.02 -9.71
N VAL A 108 1.99 -28.88 -8.69
CA VAL A 108 0.96 -28.75 -7.64
C VAL A 108 1.20 -27.52 -6.75
N ASN A 109 2.46 -27.09 -6.61
CA ASN A 109 2.82 -25.91 -5.80
C ASN A 109 2.53 -24.59 -6.54
N GLN A 110 2.29 -24.64 -7.86
CA GLN A 110 1.95 -23.46 -8.64
C GLN A 110 0.51 -23.01 -8.38
N TRP A 111 0.26 -21.70 -8.47
CA TRP A 111 -1.09 -21.15 -8.35
C TRP A 111 -1.85 -21.30 -9.67
N ASN A 112 -2.32 -22.52 -9.94
CA ASN A 112 -3.10 -22.88 -11.12
C ASN A 112 -4.60 -23.00 -10.79
N GLN A 113 -5.46 -23.13 -11.80
CA GLN A 113 -6.91 -23.25 -11.61
C GLN A 113 -7.30 -24.45 -10.73
N VAL A 114 -6.60 -25.58 -10.87
CA VAL A 114 -6.80 -26.78 -10.05
C VAL A 114 -6.51 -26.49 -8.57
N THR A 115 -5.33 -25.93 -8.28
CA THR A 115 -4.90 -25.54 -6.93
C THR A 115 -5.87 -24.53 -6.29
N LYS A 116 -6.40 -23.61 -7.10
CA LYS A 116 -7.40 -22.64 -6.66
C LYS A 116 -8.71 -23.30 -6.23
N VAL A 117 -9.22 -24.25 -7.03
CA VAL A 117 -10.45 -25.01 -6.70
C VAL A 117 -10.22 -25.85 -5.44
N MET A 118 -9.11 -26.59 -5.38
CA MET A 118 -8.75 -27.38 -4.21
C MET A 118 -8.65 -26.52 -2.95
N ALA A 119 -8.00 -25.36 -3.04
CA ALA A 119 -7.90 -24.43 -1.91
C ALA A 119 -9.27 -23.85 -1.51
N ALA A 120 -10.16 -23.60 -2.46
CA ALA A 120 -11.51 -23.13 -2.17
C ALA A 120 -12.35 -24.21 -1.46
N GLU A 121 -12.27 -25.47 -1.90
CA GLU A 121 -12.90 -26.62 -1.25
C GLU A 121 -12.36 -26.82 0.17
N HIS A 122 -11.03 -26.78 0.35
CA HIS A 122 -10.38 -26.95 1.66
C HIS A 122 -10.69 -25.82 2.66
N THR A 123 -10.95 -24.61 2.16
CA THR A 123 -11.31 -23.45 2.99
C THR A 123 -12.81 -23.29 3.19
N GLU A 124 -13.62 -24.24 2.71
CA GLU A 124 -15.08 -24.22 2.76
C GLU A 124 -15.66 -22.90 2.19
N CYS A 125 -15.02 -22.36 1.16
CA CYS A 125 -15.46 -21.11 0.55
C CYS A 125 -16.77 -21.33 -0.21
N SER A 126 -17.78 -20.51 0.06
CA SER A 126 -19.08 -20.63 -0.59
C SER A 126 -18.98 -20.24 -2.08
N PRO A 127 -19.33 -21.13 -3.02
CA PRO A 127 -19.35 -20.82 -4.45
C PRO A 127 -20.33 -19.69 -4.79
N ASN A 128 -19.93 -18.77 -5.69
CA ASN A 128 -20.78 -17.67 -6.14
C ASN A 128 -21.75 -18.09 -7.27
N TYR A 129 -22.85 -18.73 -6.88
CA TYR A 129 -23.92 -19.12 -7.83
C TYR A 129 -24.78 -17.94 -8.30
N ALA A 130 -24.69 -16.77 -7.68
CA ALA A 130 -25.47 -15.60 -8.09
C ALA A 130 -25.05 -15.09 -9.47
N ASN A 131 -23.74 -15.14 -9.75
CA ASN A 131 -23.20 -14.78 -11.06
C ASN A 131 -23.17 -15.96 -12.04
N TYR A 132 -23.14 -17.19 -11.53
CA TYR A 132 -22.97 -18.42 -12.32
C TYR A 132 -23.99 -19.50 -11.93
N PRO A 133 -25.29 -19.31 -12.23
CA PRO A 133 -26.34 -20.23 -11.78
C PRO A 133 -26.26 -21.61 -12.45
N ASN A 134 -25.74 -21.69 -13.68
CA ASN A 134 -25.61 -22.94 -14.45
C ASN A 134 -24.51 -23.88 -13.92
N CYS A 135 -23.74 -23.44 -12.93
CA CYS A 135 -22.59 -24.18 -12.40
C CYS A 135 -22.91 -25.00 -11.14
N MET A 136 -24.18 -25.00 -10.72
CA MET A 136 -24.66 -25.84 -9.63
C MET A 136 -24.86 -27.27 -10.13
N SER A 137 -24.38 -28.25 -9.38
CA SER A 137 -24.58 -29.67 -9.68
C SER A 137 -26.06 -30.05 -9.56
N ASN A 138 -26.51 -30.92 -10.46
CA ASN A 138 -27.88 -31.41 -10.51
C ASN A 138 -28.21 -32.45 -9.42
N ASP A 139 -27.22 -32.86 -8.63
CA ASP A 139 -27.34 -33.91 -7.62
C ASP A 139 -28.18 -33.51 -6.40
N GLY A 140 -28.66 -32.25 -6.33
CA GLY A 140 -29.49 -31.75 -5.23
C GLY A 140 -28.74 -31.46 -3.93
N PHE A 141 -27.44 -31.77 -3.87
CA PHE A 141 -26.58 -31.52 -2.69
C PHE A 141 -25.92 -30.13 -2.66
N GLY A 142 -26.21 -29.25 -3.64
CA GLY A 142 -25.71 -27.86 -3.66
C GLY A 142 -24.21 -27.70 -3.96
N GLY A 143 -23.55 -28.74 -4.47
CA GLY A 143 -22.15 -28.69 -4.92
C GLY A 143 -21.96 -28.09 -6.31
N THR A 144 -20.71 -27.89 -6.72
CA THR A 144 -20.34 -27.44 -8.08
C THR A 144 -20.42 -28.59 -9.09
N CYS A 145 -20.72 -28.27 -10.37
CA CYS A 145 -20.77 -29.26 -11.46
C CYS A 145 -19.39 -29.79 -11.92
N PHE A 146 -18.32 -29.42 -11.22
CA PHE A 146 -16.96 -29.89 -11.44
C PHE A 146 -16.31 -30.20 -10.11
N ARG A 147 -15.33 -31.11 -10.13
CA ARG A 147 -14.53 -31.50 -8.95
C ARG A 147 -13.07 -31.67 -9.33
N ALA A 148 -12.17 -31.36 -8.41
CA ALA A 148 -10.76 -31.66 -8.58
C ALA A 148 -10.51 -33.15 -8.32
N ASN A 149 -9.94 -33.87 -9.29
CA ASN A 149 -9.57 -35.26 -9.10
C ASN A 149 -8.13 -35.36 -8.60
N GLU A 150 -7.98 -35.57 -7.29
CA GLU A 150 -6.68 -35.73 -6.62
C GLU A 150 -5.99 -37.06 -6.94
N TYR A 151 -6.69 -38.04 -7.50
CA TYR A 151 -6.15 -39.37 -7.77
C TYR A 151 -5.33 -39.46 -9.06
N VAL A 152 -5.32 -38.41 -9.88
CA VAL A 152 -4.54 -38.32 -11.11
C VAL A 152 -3.37 -37.35 -10.87
N ASP A 153 -2.18 -37.72 -11.33
CA ASP A 153 -0.97 -36.90 -11.23
C ASP A 153 -0.51 -36.46 -12.64
N PRO A 154 -0.57 -35.16 -12.99
CA PRO A 154 -1.00 -34.02 -12.17
C PRO A 154 -2.52 -33.98 -11.96
N PRO A 155 -2.99 -33.35 -10.88
CA PRO A 155 -4.42 -33.25 -10.60
C PRO A 155 -5.13 -32.45 -11.69
N VAL A 156 -6.30 -32.94 -12.10
CA VAL A 156 -7.10 -32.36 -13.18
C VAL A 156 -8.53 -32.08 -12.72
N LEU A 157 -9.14 -31.06 -13.31
CA LEU A 157 -10.57 -30.75 -13.10
C LEU A 157 -11.42 -31.70 -13.95
N VAL A 158 -12.35 -32.40 -13.30
CA VAL A 158 -13.33 -33.26 -13.96
C VAL A 158 -14.67 -32.54 -13.95
N PHE A 159 -15.27 -32.39 -15.14
CA PHE A 159 -16.52 -31.68 -15.35
C PHE A 159 -17.66 -32.68 -15.59
N GLU A 160 -18.82 -32.45 -14.98
CA GLU A 160 -20.04 -33.20 -15.27
C GLU A 160 -20.60 -32.86 -16.66
N ALA A 161 -21.45 -33.74 -17.19
CA ALA A 161 -22.12 -33.50 -18.47
C ALA A 161 -22.95 -32.19 -18.38
N ASN A 162 -22.72 -31.27 -19.32
CA ASN A 162 -23.28 -29.90 -19.40
C ASN A 162 -22.63 -28.83 -18.51
N CYS A 163 -21.48 -29.10 -17.87
CA CYS A 163 -20.73 -28.08 -17.13
C CYS A 163 -19.75 -27.35 -18.07
N GLU A 164 -19.85 -26.03 -18.17
CA GLU A 164 -18.91 -25.21 -18.96
C GLU A 164 -17.61 -24.93 -18.20
N TYR A 165 -16.50 -24.74 -18.92
CA TYR A 165 -15.21 -24.38 -18.32
C TYR A 165 -15.25 -23.04 -17.55
N THR A 166 -16.17 -22.16 -17.95
CA THR A 166 -16.44 -20.87 -17.28
C THR A 166 -16.86 -21.07 -15.81
N CYS A 167 -17.37 -22.24 -15.43
CA CYS A 167 -17.77 -22.55 -14.06
C CYS A 167 -16.63 -22.56 -13.04
N VAL A 168 -15.37 -22.68 -13.49
CA VAL A 168 -14.21 -22.58 -12.58
C VAL A 168 -14.14 -21.20 -11.90
N HIS A 169 -14.71 -20.16 -12.54
CA HIS A 169 -14.74 -18.79 -12.02
C HIS A 169 -15.71 -18.58 -10.84
N VAL A 170 -16.50 -19.59 -10.48
CA VAL A 170 -17.40 -19.56 -9.31
C VAL A 170 -16.64 -19.28 -8.00
N TYR A 171 -15.34 -19.63 -7.96
CA TYR A 171 -14.45 -19.39 -6.82
C TYR A 171 -13.53 -18.15 -6.99
N ASP A 172 -13.81 -17.25 -7.94
CA ASP A 172 -13.00 -16.03 -8.14
C ASP A 172 -12.98 -15.12 -6.90
N ASP A 173 -14.06 -15.10 -6.12
CA ASP A 173 -14.18 -14.30 -4.90
C ASP A 173 -13.41 -14.91 -3.70
N CYS A 174 -12.95 -16.17 -3.82
CA CYS A 174 -12.29 -16.90 -2.74
C CYS A 174 -10.80 -16.53 -2.65
N ALA A 175 -10.51 -15.38 -2.05
CA ALA A 175 -9.14 -14.90 -1.87
C ALA A 175 -8.34 -15.64 -0.77
N ASN A 176 -8.99 -16.43 0.09
CA ASN A 176 -8.36 -17.07 1.26
C ASN A 176 -7.20 -17.98 0.87
N GLY A 177 -7.42 -18.89 -0.07
CA GLY A 177 -6.40 -19.81 -0.57
C GLY A 177 -5.21 -19.08 -1.19
N PHE A 178 -5.49 -18.04 -1.99
CA PHE A 178 -4.44 -17.26 -2.63
C PHE A 178 -3.60 -16.48 -1.61
N VAL A 179 -4.24 -15.88 -0.61
CA VAL A 179 -3.55 -15.12 0.44
C VAL A 179 -2.69 -16.04 1.30
N LEU A 180 -3.14 -17.27 1.56
CA LEU A 180 -2.34 -18.29 2.24
C LEU A 180 -1.13 -18.72 1.39
N TRP A 181 -1.35 -19.01 0.12
CA TRP A 181 -0.30 -19.38 -0.83
C TRP A 181 0.74 -18.26 -1.01
N SER A 182 0.31 -17.01 -1.16
CA SER A 182 1.20 -15.84 -1.27
C SER A 182 1.77 -15.35 0.07
N GLY A 183 1.37 -15.96 1.18
CA GLY A 183 1.74 -15.58 2.55
C GLY A 183 3.25 -15.38 2.77
N PRO A 184 4.13 -16.31 2.36
CA PRO A 184 5.58 -16.16 2.52
C PRO A 184 6.14 -14.89 1.84
N ILE A 185 5.63 -14.53 0.66
CA ILE A 185 6.02 -13.29 -0.02
C ILE A 185 5.54 -12.07 0.77
N LEU A 186 4.28 -12.07 1.22
CA LEU A 186 3.69 -10.94 1.96
C LEU A 186 4.40 -10.72 3.31
N MET A 187 4.75 -11.79 4.02
CA MET A 187 5.57 -11.73 5.25
C MET A 187 6.99 -11.23 4.97
N SER A 188 7.59 -11.65 3.86
CA SER A 188 8.93 -11.19 3.47
C SER A 188 8.92 -9.69 3.13
N LEU A 189 7.87 -9.18 2.47
CA LEU A 189 7.71 -7.76 2.22
C LEU A 189 7.60 -6.95 3.52
N SER A 190 6.89 -7.45 4.53
CA SER A 190 6.82 -6.80 5.85
C SER A 190 8.17 -6.80 6.56
N MET A 191 8.93 -7.89 6.46
CA MET A 191 10.29 -8.00 6.99
C MET A 191 11.27 -7.06 6.29
N ILE A 192 11.22 -6.94 4.96
CA ILE A 192 12.05 -5.99 4.19
C ILE A 192 11.70 -4.55 4.59
N PHE A 193 10.41 -4.25 4.74
CA PHE A 193 9.96 -2.94 5.22
C PHE A 193 10.56 -2.62 6.58
N LEU A 194 10.39 -3.53 7.55
CA LEU A 194 10.87 -3.33 8.92
C LEU A 194 12.40 -3.31 8.98
N GLY A 195 13.10 -4.15 8.22
CA GLY A 195 14.57 -4.17 8.14
C GLY A 195 15.14 -2.88 7.54
N SER A 196 14.48 -2.34 6.50
CA SER A 196 14.81 -1.02 5.91
C SER A 196 14.55 0.09 6.92
N PHE A 197 13.45 -0.01 7.66
CA PHE A 197 13.09 0.92 8.72
C PHE A 197 14.11 0.93 9.88
N CYS A 198 14.52 -0.24 10.36
CA CYS A 198 15.57 -0.37 11.38
C CYS A 198 16.91 0.20 10.89
N THR A 199 17.23 0.00 9.61
CA THR A 199 18.44 0.56 8.97
C THR A 199 18.40 2.10 8.91
N PHE A 200 17.23 2.71 8.81
CA PHE A 200 17.09 4.18 8.91
C PHE A 200 17.43 4.70 10.31
N LEU A 201 17.01 3.99 11.36
CA LEU A 201 17.27 4.38 12.76
C LEU A 201 18.75 4.26 13.16
N ARG A 202 19.55 3.57 12.33
CA ARG A 202 21.00 3.41 12.49
C ARG A 202 21.77 4.72 12.39
N THR A 203 21.30 5.72 11.64
CA THR A 203 22.15 6.86 11.29
C THR A 203 22.41 7.81 12.47
N GLU A 204 23.68 7.85 12.90
CA GLU A 204 24.32 8.96 13.66
C GLU A 204 25.10 9.89 12.71
N GLY A 205 24.68 9.97 11.45
CA GLY A 205 25.32 10.79 10.44
C GLY A 205 24.74 12.20 10.39
N THR A 206 25.57 13.16 10.00
CA THR A 206 25.18 14.54 9.63
C THR A 206 23.78 14.66 9.03
N ASN A 207 23.04 15.72 9.37
CA ASN A 207 21.68 16.06 8.91
C ASN A 207 21.26 15.68 7.46
N GLU A 208 22.20 15.54 6.53
CA GLU A 208 21.97 15.13 5.14
C GLU A 208 21.76 13.62 4.95
N THR A 209 22.49 12.76 5.68
CA THR A 209 22.36 11.30 5.57
C THR A 209 21.03 10.79 6.13
N GLU A 210 20.48 11.48 7.13
CA GLU A 210 19.13 11.22 7.66
C GLU A 210 18.04 11.50 6.62
N ILE A 211 18.16 12.58 5.84
CA ILE A 211 17.20 12.91 4.77
C ILE A 211 17.22 11.85 3.66
N PHE A 212 18.41 11.39 3.25
CA PHE A 212 18.52 10.34 2.24
C PHE A 212 17.95 9.00 2.72
N ASN A 213 18.17 8.63 3.99
CA ASN A 213 17.63 7.38 4.52
C ASN A 213 16.11 7.47 4.76
N PHE A 214 15.57 8.64 5.12
CA PHE A 214 14.12 8.87 5.18
C PHE A 214 13.49 8.75 3.79
N GLY A 215 14.17 9.30 2.77
CA GLY A 215 13.81 9.14 1.37
C GLY A 215 13.73 7.68 0.92
N LYS A 216 14.64 6.80 1.37
CA LYS A 216 14.61 5.36 1.04
C LYS A 216 13.37 4.66 1.59
N ILE A 217 12.92 4.96 2.81
CA ILE A 217 11.67 4.41 3.36
C ILE A 217 10.48 4.86 2.52
N TRP A 218 10.39 6.15 2.19
CA TRP A 218 9.31 6.67 1.36
C TRP A 218 9.31 6.09 -0.05
N ILE A 219 10.47 5.90 -0.66
CA ILE A 219 10.59 5.22 -1.96
C ILE A 219 10.04 3.79 -1.86
N PHE A 220 10.36 3.07 -0.79
CA PHE A 220 9.87 1.70 -0.60
C PHE A 220 8.36 1.65 -0.33
N VAL A 221 7.82 2.55 0.51
CA VAL A 221 6.36 2.69 0.74
C VAL A 221 5.64 3.04 -0.55
N LEU A 222 6.17 4.02 -1.30
CA LEU A 222 5.64 4.43 -2.59
C LEU A 222 5.73 3.28 -3.60
N CYS A 223 6.77 2.45 -3.55
CA CYS A 223 6.92 1.28 -4.40
C CYS A 223 5.85 0.21 -4.09
N ILE A 224 5.59 -0.10 -2.81
CA ILE A 224 4.52 -1.06 -2.46
C ILE A 224 3.14 -0.48 -2.77
N LEU A 225 2.89 0.79 -2.44
CA LEU A 225 1.64 1.46 -2.80
C LEU A 225 1.45 1.50 -4.32
N TRP A 226 2.52 1.73 -5.07
CA TRP A 226 2.52 1.71 -6.53
C TRP A 226 2.22 0.29 -7.06
N ALA A 227 2.86 -0.75 -6.52
CA ALA A 227 2.60 -2.13 -6.89
C ALA A 227 1.16 -2.55 -6.54
N SER A 228 0.66 -2.14 -5.36
CA SER A 228 -0.73 -2.35 -4.94
C SER A 228 -1.71 -1.67 -5.90
N ALA A 229 -1.53 -0.36 -6.15
CA ALA A 229 -2.36 0.37 -7.11
C ALA A 229 -2.29 -0.23 -8.52
N SER A 230 -1.16 -0.86 -8.86
CA SER A 230 -0.98 -1.52 -10.14
C SER A 230 -1.76 -2.81 -10.30
N LEU A 231 -1.90 -3.57 -9.22
CA LEU A 231 -2.66 -4.82 -9.22
C LEU A 231 -4.17 -4.59 -9.05
N ALA A 232 -4.59 -3.35 -8.75
CA ALA A 232 -6.00 -2.99 -8.51
C ALA A 232 -6.90 -3.30 -9.71
N GLY A 233 -6.33 -3.30 -10.92
CA GLY A 233 -7.05 -3.57 -12.16
C GLY A 233 -7.24 -5.06 -12.50
N THR A 234 -6.54 -5.99 -11.84
CA THR A 234 -6.56 -7.42 -12.21
C THR A 234 -6.97 -8.35 -11.09
N ALA A 235 -6.61 -8.03 -9.86
CA ALA A 235 -6.88 -8.89 -8.72
C ALA A 235 -7.22 -8.02 -7.51
N ALA A 236 -8.52 -7.81 -7.30
CA ALA A 236 -9.03 -6.99 -6.21
C ALA A 236 -8.50 -7.45 -4.85
N GLY A 237 -8.41 -8.77 -4.61
CA GLY A 237 -7.94 -9.34 -3.35
C GLY A 237 -6.44 -9.11 -3.03
N VAL A 238 -5.57 -9.10 -4.04
CA VAL A 238 -4.11 -8.90 -3.85
C VAL A 238 -3.82 -7.45 -3.51
N THR A 239 -4.51 -6.56 -4.21
CA THR A 239 -4.42 -5.11 -4.02
C THR A 239 -4.78 -4.70 -2.61
N THR A 240 -5.93 -5.15 -2.12
CA THR A 240 -6.38 -4.88 -0.75
C THR A 240 -5.43 -5.45 0.27
N SER A 241 -4.86 -6.65 0.01
CA SER A 241 -3.87 -7.27 0.88
C SER A 241 -2.58 -6.44 0.97
N LEU A 242 -2.03 -6.01 -0.15
CA LEU A 242 -0.82 -5.17 -0.19
C LEU A 242 -1.04 -3.78 0.41
N ALA A 243 -2.18 -3.16 0.13
CA ALA A 243 -2.55 -1.86 0.72
C ALA A 243 -2.68 -1.98 2.24
N THR A 244 -3.39 -3.01 2.71
CA THR A 244 -3.56 -3.27 4.15
C THR A 244 -2.22 -3.56 4.80
N LEU A 245 -1.38 -4.38 4.17
CA LEU A 245 -0.03 -4.68 4.65
C LEU A 245 0.81 -3.40 4.79
N THR A 246 0.76 -2.51 3.79
CA THR A 246 1.52 -1.25 3.81
C THR A 246 1.02 -0.30 4.90
N LEU A 247 -0.29 -0.19 5.08
CA LEU A 247 -0.87 0.61 6.16
C LEU A 247 -0.52 0.02 7.53
N ALA A 248 -0.64 -1.29 7.68
CA ALA A 248 -0.31 -2.00 8.91
C ALA A 248 1.18 -1.86 9.25
N SER A 249 2.07 -1.96 8.26
CA SER A 249 3.50 -1.81 8.45
C SER A 249 3.86 -0.37 8.83
N LEU A 250 3.25 0.64 8.20
CA LEU A 250 3.41 2.05 8.58
C LEU A 250 2.97 2.31 10.02
N VAL A 251 1.81 1.79 10.41
CA VAL A 251 1.30 1.90 11.79
C VAL A 251 2.23 1.18 12.75
N GLY A 252 2.65 -0.04 12.41
CA GLY A 252 3.61 -0.83 13.20
C GLY A 252 4.91 -0.08 13.44
N SER A 253 5.49 0.52 12.39
CA SER A 253 6.68 1.37 12.48
C SER A 253 6.45 2.64 13.29
N ALA A 254 5.29 3.28 13.18
CA ALA A 254 4.97 4.48 13.96
C ALA A 254 4.84 4.17 15.46
N VAL A 255 4.18 3.06 15.81
CA VAL A 255 4.11 2.54 17.19
C VAL A 255 5.51 2.22 17.69
N PHE A 256 6.28 1.51 16.88
CA PHE A 256 7.65 1.12 17.19
C PHE A 256 8.57 2.33 17.45
N MET A 257 8.43 3.40 16.64
CA MET A 257 9.13 4.68 16.85
C MET A 257 8.75 5.35 18.16
N THR A 258 7.45 5.46 18.41
CA THR A 258 6.91 6.14 19.59
C THR A 258 7.34 5.42 20.88
N ALA A 259 7.46 4.09 20.82
CA ALA A 259 7.96 3.28 21.93
C ALA A 259 9.48 3.36 22.11
N SER A 260 10.24 3.61 21.04
CA SER A 260 11.71 3.56 21.06
C SER A 260 12.39 4.90 21.37
N PHE A 261 11.76 6.03 21.04
CA PHE A 261 12.33 7.37 21.25
C PHE A 261 11.67 8.12 22.42
N SER A 262 12.48 8.88 23.16
CA SER A 262 11.97 9.83 24.17
C SER A 262 11.18 10.96 23.51
N LYS A 263 10.11 11.42 24.17
CA LYS A 263 9.23 12.52 23.69
C LYS A 263 10.00 13.79 23.32
N GLU A 264 11.06 14.11 24.06
CA GLU A 264 11.86 15.32 23.85
C GLU A 264 12.63 15.29 22.52
N HIS A 265 13.20 14.14 22.16
CA HIS A 265 13.93 13.99 20.90
C HIS A 265 12.97 14.08 19.69
N GLN A 266 11.77 13.51 19.82
CA GLN A 266 10.74 13.52 18.78
C GLN A 266 10.25 14.94 18.45
N GLU A 267 10.03 15.78 19.48
CA GLU A 267 9.59 17.16 19.28
C GLU A 267 10.64 18.02 18.57
N ASN A 268 11.93 17.82 18.90
CA ASN A 268 13.02 18.58 18.30
C ASN A 268 13.25 18.22 16.83
N SER A 269 13.23 16.93 16.47
CA SER A 269 13.36 16.49 15.08
C SER A 269 12.19 16.95 14.21
N THR A 270 10.96 16.91 14.74
CA THR A 270 9.76 17.32 13.98
C THR A 270 9.76 18.82 13.65
N LYS A 271 10.18 19.66 14.60
CA LYS A 271 10.30 21.11 14.40
C LYS A 271 11.34 21.42 13.32
N ALA A 272 12.52 20.79 13.39
CA ALA A 272 13.59 21.00 12.42
C ALA A 272 13.19 20.66 10.98
N VAL A 273 12.43 19.57 10.76
CA VAL A 273 11.93 19.19 9.43
C VAL A 273 10.92 20.20 8.89
N ILE A 274 9.98 20.65 9.74
CA ILE A 274 8.95 21.62 9.36
C ILE A 274 9.58 22.96 8.98
N ASP A 275 10.59 23.41 9.72
CA ASP A 275 11.25 24.69 9.47
C ASP A 275 12.02 24.66 8.15
N ARG A 276 12.74 23.56 7.84
CA ARG A 276 13.42 23.39 6.53
C ARG A 276 12.44 23.36 5.36
N LEU A 277 11.29 22.69 5.51
CA LEU A 277 10.26 22.67 4.48
C LEU A 277 9.67 24.05 4.24
N ARG A 278 9.46 24.81 5.32
CA ARG A 278 8.95 26.18 5.24
C ARG A 278 9.92 27.12 4.54
N GLU A 279 11.21 27.00 4.85
CA GLU A 279 12.26 27.83 4.26
C GLU A 279 12.45 27.55 2.76
N LYS A 280 12.46 26.26 2.38
CA LYS A 280 12.75 25.85 0.99
C LYS A 280 11.55 25.94 0.05
N TYR A 281 10.34 25.76 0.57
CA TYR A 281 9.11 25.60 -0.24
C TYR A 281 8.00 26.59 0.10
N SER A 282 8.31 27.72 0.76
CA SER A 282 7.32 28.74 1.17
C SER A 282 6.29 29.08 0.09
N ASN A 283 6.74 29.27 -1.16
CA ASN A 283 5.87 29.63 -2.29
C ASN A 283 5.08 28.46 -2.90
N SER A 284 5.56 27.21 -2.78
CA SER A 284 4.86 26.02 -3.27
C SER A 284 4.00 25.35 -2.21
N LEU A 285 4.07 25.82 -0.96
CA LEU A 285 3.33 25.28 0.18
C LEU A 285 1.82 25.42 -0.02
N ASP A 286 1.36 26.41 -0.79
CA ASP A 286 -0.06 26.56 -1.13
C ASP A 286 -0.59 25.45 -2.04
N TYR A 287 0.24 24.91 -2.95
CA TYR A 287 -0.13 23.73 -3.74
C TYR A 287 -0.26 22.49 -2.87
N LEU A 288 0.64 22.33 -1.89
CA LEU A 288 0.58 21.23 -0.92
C LEU A 288 -0.62 21.37 0.02
N ARG A 289 -0.95 22.58 0.48
CA ARG A 289 -2.16 22.85 1.27
C ARG A 289 -3.42 22.52 0.48
N GLY A 290 -3.48 22.90 -0.80
CA GLY A 290 -4.59 22.57 -1.69
C GLY A 290 -4.77 21.06 -1.85
N ALA A 291 -3.68 20.35 -2.14
CA ALA A 291 -3.70 18.88 -2.23
C ALA A 291 -4.11 18.23 -0.89
N PHE A 292 -3.60 18.72 0.25
CA PHE A 292 -3.96 18.24 1.58
C PHE A 292 -5.44 18.42 1.88
N ILE A 293 -6.05 19.54 1.48
CA ILE A 293 -7.50 19.73 1.62
C ILE A 293 -8.24 18.68 0.79
N VAL A 294 -7.90 18.50 -0.49
CA VAL A 294 -8.59 17.52 -1.36
C VAL A 294 -8.54 16.10 -0.78
N THR A 295 -7.37 15.66 -0.30
CA THR A 295 -7.19 14.29 0.19
C THR A 295 -7.72 14.08 1.60
N CYS A 296 -7.63 15.09 2.47
CA CYS A 296 -7.86 14.93 3.91
C CYS A 296 -9.14 15.59 4.41
N LEU A 297 -9.93 16.28 3.57
CA LEU A 297 -11.15 16.97 4.01
C LEU A 297 -12.11 16.09 4.83
N PRO A 298 -12.41 14.82 4.45
CA PRO A 298 -13.29 13.97 5.24
C PRO A 298 -12.73 13.71 6.64
N PHE A 299 -11.43 13.44 6.74
CA PHE A 299 -10.75 13.20 8.01
C PHE A 299 -10.68 14.46 8.88
N ILE A 300 -10.46 15.63 8.26
CA ILE A 300 -10.45 16.93 8.94
C ILE A 300 -11.84 17.24 9.51
N ALA A 301 -12.91 17.01 8.74
CA ALA A 301 -14.28 17.23 9.19
C ALA A 301 -14.62 16.33 10.39
N VAL A 302 -14.29 15.04 10.31
CA VAL A 302 -14.47 14.09 11.41
C VAL A 302 -13.66 14.52 12.64
N TYR A 303 -12.40 14.94 12.47
CA TYR A 303 -11.57 15.42 13.56
C TYR A 303 -12.18 16.63 14.29
N PHE A 304 -12.69 17.62 13.55
CA PHE A 304 -13.33 18.78 14.17
C PHE A 304 -14.66 18.44 14.84
N LEU A 305 -15.46 17.53 14.27
CA LEU A 305 -16.66 16.99 14.92
C LEU A 305 -16.31 16.30 16.24
N LEU A 306 -15.28 15.45 16.23
CA LEU A 306 -14.77 14.78 17.42
C LEU A 306 -14.30 15.79 18.47
N SER A 307 -13.56 16.83 18.06
CA SER A 307 -13.12 17.90 18.95
C SER A 307 -14.30 18.64 19.59
N MET A 308 -15.37 18.90 18.84
CA MET A 308 -16.59 19.54 19.38
C MET A 308 -17.31 18.64 20.39
N ILE A 309 -17.46 17.35 20.08
CA ILE A 309 -18.07 16.38 21.00
C ILE A 309 -17.25 16.28 22.29
N ASN A 310 -15.93 16.19 22.19
CA ASN A 310 -15.05 16.11 23.35
C ASN A 310 -15.15 17.38 24.22
N GLN A 311 -15.16 18.57 23.60
CA GLN A 311 -15.42 19.84 24.30
C GLN A 311 -16.78 19.84 25.01
N PHE A 312 -17.82 19.30 24.38
CA PHE A 312 -19.16 19.18 24.97
C PHE A 312 -19.16 18.28 26.22
N PHE A 313 -18.55 17.10 26.15
CA PHE A 313 -18.44 16.19 27.30
C PHE A 313 -17.61 16.76 28.46
N ARG A 314 -16.58 17.55 28.16
CA ARG A 314 -15.84 18.30 29.19
C ARG A 314 -16.71 19.37 29.87
N LYS A 315 -17.55 20.06 29.12
CA LYS A 315 -18.44 21.12 29.65
C LYS A 315 -19.61 20.57 30.48
N THR A 316 -20.13 19.39 30.14
CA THR A 316 -21.25 18.78 30.88
C THR A 316 -20.82 18.18 32.23
N GLY A 317 -19.51 18.16 32.56
CA GLY A 317 -19.02 17.68 33.85
C GLY A 317 -19.23 16.17 34.07
N PHE A 318 -19.56 15.43 33.01
CA PHE A 318 -19.93 14.01 33.10
C PHE A 318 -18.75 13.10 33.47
N ASN A 319 -17.51 13.59 33.36
CA ASN A 319 -16.31 12.83 33.71
C ASN A 319 -15.60 13.43 34.96
N PRO A 320 -15.81 12.86 36.16
CA PRO A 320 -15.18 13.34 37.39
C PRO A 320 -13.66 13.07 37.47
N ILE A 321 -13.11 12.25 36.57
CA ILE A 321 -11.70 11.83 36.58
C ILE A 321 -10.83 12.72 35.69
N ALA A 322 -11.41 13.37 34.68
CA ALA A 322 -10.71 14.33 33.85
C ALA A 322 -10.60 15.66 34.61
N GLN A 323 -9.37 16.09 34.93
CA GLN A 323 -9.18 17.42 35.52
C GLN A 323 -9.69 18.48 34.53
N PRO A 324 -10.48 19.48 34.98
CA PRO A 324 -10.78 20.62 34.15
C PRO A 324 -9.44 21.26 33.77
N SER A 325 -9.17 21.37 32.47
CA SER A 325 -7.98 22.07 31.99
C SER A 325 -7.94 23.45 32.62
N LYS A 326 -6.75 23.89 33.06
CA LYS A 326 -6.48 25.29 33.41
C LYS A 326 -6.77 26.15 32.16
N GLU A 327 -8.03 26.51 31.97
CA GLU A 327 -8.51 27.36 30.88
C GLU A 327 -8.84 28.73 31.47
N ASP A 328 -8.32 29.78 30.83
CA ASP A 328 -8.76 31.16 31.04
C ASP A 328 -10.27 31.28 30.78
N ASP A 329 -10.95 32.19 31.47
CA ASP A 329 -12.41 32.40 31.35
C ASP A 329 -12.88 32.67 29.89
N SER A 330 -11.97 33.08 28.99
CA SER A 330 -12.24 33.27 27.57
C SER A 330 -12.39 31.98 26.75
N ASP A 331 -11.89 30.84 27.24
CA ASP A 331 -11.94 29.56 26.53
C ASP A 331 -13.23 28.75 26.82
N ARG A 332 -13.94 29.08 27.92
CA ARG A 332 -15.25 28.49 28.27
C ARG A 332 -16.33 28.68 27.19
N ALA A 333 -16.24 29.74 26.39
CA ALA A 333 -17.20 30.03 25.32
C ALA A 333 -16.93 29.23 24.02
N SER A 334 -15.77 28.58 23.87
CA SER A 334 -15.41 27.95 22.59
C SER A 334 -16.03 26.56 22.42
N LEU A 335 -16.51 26.26 21.20
CA LEU A 335 -17.08 24.95 20.83
C LEU A 335 -16.02 23.88 20.53
N LEU A 336 -14.75 24.27 20.37
CA LEU A 336 -13.64 23.40 19.96
C LEU A 336 -12.61 23.29 21.08
N THR A 337 -11.89 22.16 21.16
CA THR A 337 -10.76 22.00 22.08
C THR A 337 -9.65 23.01 21.79
N VAL A 338 -8.85 23.39 22.81
CA VAL A 338 -7.72 24.34 22.65
C VAL A 338 -6.81 23.95 21.48
N LYS A 339 -6.52 22.65 21.32
CA LYS A 339 -5.76 22.12 20.19
C LYS A 339 -6.50 22.33 18.85
N GLY A 340 -7.78 21.98 18.79
CA GLY A 340 -8.63 22.19 17.61
C GLY A 340 -8.75 23.67 17.23
N LYS A 341 -8.92 24.57 18.20
CA LYS A 341 -8.96 26.03 18.01
C LYS A 341 -7.63 26.56 17.48
N LYS A 342 -6.50 26.12 18.02
CA LYS A 342 -5.16 26.49 17.52
C LYS A 342 -4.95 26.04 16.06
N GLN A 343 -5.37 24.82 15.73
CA GLN A 343 -5.29 24.29 14.36
C GLN A 343 -6.24 25.01 13.40
N MET A 344 -7.48 25.27 13.82
CA MET A 344 -8.47 26.04 13.06
C MET A 344 -7.99 27.46 12.80
N ASN A 345 -7.45 28.15 13.81
CA ASN A 345 -6.88 29.49 13.65
C ASN A 345 -5.69 29.48 12.70
N ARG A 346 -4.88 28.42 12.70
CA ARG A 346 -3.79 28.23 11.74
C ARG A 346 -4.30 27.96 10.33
N MET A 347 -5.44 27.28 10.15
CA MET A 347 -6.06 27.10 8.84
C MET A 347 -6.71 28.39 8.35
N LYS A 348 -7.34 29.16 9.25
CA LYS A 348 -7.92 30.48 8.93
C LYS A 348 -6.87 31.51 8.53
N SER A 349 -5.62 31.37 8.99
CA SER A 349 -4.54 32.26 8.56
C SER A 349 -4.00 31.92 7.15
N TRP A 350 -4.51 30.86 6.51
CA TRP A 350 -4.20 30.59 5.11
C TRP A 350 -5.04 31.49 4.21
N ASP A 351 -4.48 31.83 3.04
CA ASP A 351 -5.24 32.46 1.97
C ASP A 351 -6.29 31.47 1.44
N SER A 352 -7.48 31.53 2.04
CA SER A 352 -8.53 30.53 1.84
C SER A 352 -9.00 30.50 0.39
N VAL A 353 -9.05 31.66 -0.27
CA VAL A 353 -9.48 31.76 -1.68
C VAL A 353 -8.47 31.06 -2.57
N ARG A 354 -7.17 31.34 -2.39
CA ARG A 354 -6.11 30.73 -3.20
C ARG A 354 -6.02 29.23 -2.98
N VAL A 355 -6.07 28.77 -1.73
CA VAL A 355 -5.93 27.34 -1.41
C VAL A 355 -7.13 26.54 -1.92
N ILE A 356 -8.37 27.04 -1.76
CA ILE A 356 -9.58 26.38 -2.27
C ILE A 356 -9.58 26.34 -3.81
N THR A 357 -9.18 27.44 -4.46
CA THR A 357 -9.08 27.48 -5.93
C THR A 357 -8.10 26.42 -6.44
N ILE A 358 -6.92 26.31 -5.82
CA ILE A 358 -5.93 25.27 -6.16
C ILE A 358 -6.47 23.86 -5.87
N ALA A 359 -7.22 23.67 -4.77
CA ALA A 359 -7.86 22.40 -4.45
C ALA A 359 -8.89 21.99 -5.52
N ILE A 360 -9.69 22.92 -6.04
CA ILE A 360 -10.64 22.65 -7.12
C ILE A 360 -9.90 22.23 -8.39
N TYR A 361 -8.82 22.91 -8.76
CA TYR A 361 -8.00 22.50 -9.91
C TYR A 361 -7.38 21.11 -9.74
N TRP A 362 -6.90 20.77 -8.54
CA TRP A 362 -6.45 19.42 -8.21
C TRP A 362 -7.56 18.39 -8.36
N GLY A 363 -8.76 18.70 -7.89
CA GLY A 363 -9.93 17.84 -8.02
C GLY A 363 -10.32 17.60 -9.48
N ILE A 364 -10.41 18.66 -10.30
CA ILE A 364 -10.73 18.54 -11.73
C ILE A 364 -9.65 17.74 -12.46
N PHE A 365 -8.37 18.03 -12.18
CA PHE A 365 -7.24 17.30 -12.76
C PHE A 365 -7.28 15.82 -12.38
N TYR A 366 -7.49 15.51 -11.10
CA TYR A 366 -7.61 14.13 -10.61
C TYR A 366 -8.79 13.41 -11.27
N MET A 367 -9.96 14.04 -11.36
CA MET A 367 -11.13 13.46 -12.02
C MET A 367 -10.87 13.18 -13.50
N GLY A 368 -10.26 14.12 -14.23
CA GLY A 368 -9.91 13.93 -15.64
C GLY A 368 -8.91 12.78 -15.83
N MET A 369 -7.83 12.76 -15.04
CA MET A 369 -6.78 11.74 -15.15
C MET A 369 -7.25 10.36 -14.70
N GLN A 370 -7.89 10.27 -13.54
CA GLN A 370 -8.27 9.00 -12.92
C GLN A 370 -9.52 8.41 -13.57
N VAL A 371 -10.57 9.22 -13.79
CA VAL A 371 -11.85 8.69 -14.26
C VAL A 371 -11.83 8.56 -15.77
N VAL A 372 -11.40 9.59 -16.49
CA VAL A 372 -11.46 9.56 -17.95
C VAL A 372 -10.29 8.76 -18.52
N VAL A 373 -9.05 9.16 -18.22
CA VAL A 373 -7.89 8.52 -18.88
C VAL A 373 -7.65 7.10 -18.37
N ALA A 374 -7.63 6.88 -17.05
CA ALA A 374 -7.30 5.55 -16.51
C ALA A 374 -8.39 4.50 -16.79
N GLN A 375 -9.67 4.83 -16.63
CA GLN A 375 -10.74 3.84 -16.89
C GLN A 375 -10.88 3.52 -18.37
N LEU A 376 -10.83 4.53 -19.25
CA LEU A 376 -10.86 4.28 -20.70
C LEU A 376 -9.65 3.45 -21.16
N THR A 377 -8.48 3.68 -20.56
CA THR A 377 -7.28 2.86 -20.79
C THR A 377 -7.53 1.40 -20.43
N VAL A 378 -8.12 1.13 -19.26
CA VAL A 378 -8.41 -0.25 -18.84
C VAL A 378 -9.44 -0.92 -19.75
N VAL A 379 -10.52 -0.23 -20.11
CA VAL A 379 -11.53 -0.75 -21.04
C VAL A 379 -10.93 -1.05 -22.40
N PHE A 380 -10.13 -0.13 -22.94
CA PHE A 380 -9.44 -0.31 -24.22
C PHE A 380 -8.47 -1.50 -24.18
N LEU A 381 -7.69 -1.63 -23.11
CA LEU A 381 -6.77 -2.76 -22.96
C LEU A 381 -7.52 -4.09 -22.77
N SER A 382 -8.67 -4.09 -22.10
CA SER A 382 -9.52 -5.27 -21.99
C SER A 382 -10.04 -5.73 -23.35
N TRP A 383 -10.49 -4.79 -24.18
CA TRP A 383 -10.88 -5.08 -25.56
C TRP A 383 -9.70 -5.59 -26.39
N LEU A 384 -8.50 -5.03 -26.20
CA LEU A 384 -7.31 -5.47 -26.91
C LEU A 384 -6.92 -6.91 -26.55
N ILE A 385 -7.12 -7.34 -25.29
CA ILE A 385 -6.87 -8.72 -24.85
C ILE A 385 -7.76 -9.68 -25.66
N ASP A 386 -9.06 -9.39 -25.72
CA ASP A 386 -10.03 -10.22 -26.45
C ASP A 386 -9.73 -10.25 -27.96
N ALA A 387 -9.45 -9.08 -28.54
CA ALA A 387 -9.11 -8.96 -29.96
C ALA A 387 -7.77 -9.64 -30.34
N THR A 388 -6.89 -9.93 -29.37
CA THR A 388 -5.60 -10.60 -29.62
C THR A 388 -5.59 -12.07 -29.25
N ALA A 389 -6.72 -12.64 -28.79
CA ALA A 389 -6.82 -14.02 -28.33
C ALA A 389 -6.47 -15.06 -29.42
N ASP A 390 -6.88 -14.81 -30.67
CA ASP A 390 -6.71 -15.74 -31.80
C ASP A 390 -5.37 -15.60 -32.53
N PHE A 391 -4.50 -14.67 -32.11
CA PHE A 391 -3.24 -14.39 -32.80
C PHE A 391 -2.07 -15.14 -32.18
N GLY A 392 -1.11 -15.54 -33.01
CA GLY A 392 0.13 -16.17 -32.53
C GLY A 392 1.04 -15.20 -31.76
N LEU A 393 1.89 -15.74 -30.87
CA LEU A 393 2.76 -15.00 -29.94
C LEU A 393 3.51 -13.82 -30.59
N VAL A 394 4.12 -14.00 -31.76
CA VAL A 394 4.90 -12.95 -32.44
C VAL A 394 4.00 -11.78 -32.89
N ALA A 395 2.83 -12.08 -33.44
CA ALA A 395 1.88 -11.06 -33.89
C ALA A 395 1.33 -10.27 -32.68
N VAL A 396 0.97 -10.97 -31.61
CA VAL A 396 0.49 -10.37 -30.36
C VAL A 396 1.57 -9.47 -29.74
N SER A 397 2.82 -9.92 -29.66
CA SER A 397 3.95 -9.11 -29.21
C SER A 397 4.12 -7.83 -30.03
N GLY A 398 4.01 -7.92 -31.36
CA GLY A 398 4.08 -6.75 -32.25
C GLY A 398 2.98 -5.73 -31.99
N ILE A 399 1.73 -6.19 -31.88
CA ILE A 399 0.56 -5.35 -31.61
C ILE A 399 0.69 -4.68 -30.23
N LEU A 400 0.97 -5.44 -29.18
CA LEU A 400 1.11 -4.92 -27.82
C LEU A 400 2.29 -3.95 -27.69
N CYS A 401 3.39 -4.20 -28.40
CA CYS A 401 4.48 -3.24 -28.46
C CYS A 401 4.07 -1.93 -29.15
N GLY A 402 3.41 -2.00 -30.31
CA GLY A 402 2.95 -0.81 -31.02
C GLY A 402 1.98 0.03 -30.19
N VAL A 403 0.97 -0.61 -29.61
CA VAL A 403 0.01 0.04 -28.71
C VAL A 403 0.70 0.58 -27.47
N GLY A 404 1.58 -0.20 -26.85
CA GLY A 404 2.31 0.20 -25.65
C GLY A 404 3.18 1.43 -25.88
N VAL A 405 3.89 1.51 -27.02
CA VAL A 405 4.66 2.69 -27.41
C VAL A 405 3.73 3.91 -27.55
N ALA A 406 2.64 3.78 -28.31
CA ALA A 406 1.69 4.88 -28.52
C ALA A 406 1.11 5.38 -27.18
N MET A 407 0.71 4.46 -26.31
CA MET A 407 0.18 4.77 -24.97
C MET A 407 1.22 5.43 -24.08
N PHE A 408 2.48 4.95 -24.08
CA PHE A 408 3.54 5.62 -23.33
C PHE A 408 3.83 7.02 -23.87
N LEU A 409 3.77 7.26 -25.18
CA LEU A 409 4.00 8.60 -25.73
C LEU A 409 2.95 9.62 -25.27
N LEU A 410 1.79 9.19 -24.77
CA LEU A 410 0.76 10.04 -24.19
C LEU A 410 1.01 10.24 -22.68
N PRO A 411 1.49 11.43 -22.24
CA PRO A 411 1.82 11.67 -20.83
C PRO A 411 0.71 11.35 -19.81
N PRO A 412 -0.59 11.54 -20.14
CA PRO A 412 -1.67 11.22 -19.22
C PRO A 412 -1.89 9.73 -18.94
N VAL A 413 -1.41 8.84 -19.82
CA VAL A 413 -1.78 7.42 -19.76
C VAL A 413 -0.99 6.73 -18.64
N PRO A 414 -1.67 6.06 -17.70
CA PRO A 414 -0.98 5.30 -16.68
C PRO A 414 -0.23 4.15 -17.36
N GLY A 415 1.09 4.09 -17.17
CA GLY A 415 1.92 3.06 -17.77
C GLY A 415 1.67 1.65 -17.23
N VAL A 416 1.06 1.58 -16.06
CA VAL A 416 0.87 0.37 -15.27
C VAL A 416 -0.07 -0.65 -15.93
N PRO A 417 -1.31 -0.28 -16.33
CA PRO A 417 -2.18 -1.18 -17.10
C PRO A 417 -1.50 -1.77 -18.34
N VAL A 418 -0.66 -1.00 -19.04
CA VAL A 418 0.04 -1.45 -20.25
C VAL A 418 0.98 -2.63 -19.95
N TYR A 419 1.82 -2.52 -18.91
CA TYR A 419 2.72 -3.61 -18.53
C TYR A 419 1.98 -4.84 -18.03
N LEU A 420 0.90 -4.61 -17.31
CA LEU A 420 0.11 -5.67 -16.73
C LEU A 420 -0.63 -6.45 -17.83
N THR A 421 -1.20 -5.76 -18.82
CA THR A 421 -1.79 -6.40 -20.00
C THR A 421 -0.73 -7.15 -20.78
N LEU A 422 0.45 -6.56 -20.99
CA LEU A 422 1.57 -7.22 -21.66
C LEU A 422 2.03 -8.48 -20.93
N GLY A 423 2.13 -8.43 -19.60
CA GLY A 423 2.48 -9.56 -18.76
C GLY A 423 1.45 -10.68 -18.80
N ILE A 424 0.16 -10.36 -18.76
CA ILE A 424 -0.92 -11.37 -18.82
C ILE A 424 -0.99 -12.02 -20.20
N VAL A 425 -1.07 -11.20 -21.25
CA VAL A 425 -1.32 -11.72 -22.61
C VAL A 425 -0.13 -12.48 -23.14
N LEU A 426 1.10 -11.93 -23.02
CA LEU A 426 2.28 -12.62 -23.52
C LEU A 426 2.64 -13.85 -22.69
N ALA A 427 2.35 -13.85 -21.38
CA ALA A 427 2.57 -15.04 -20.57
C ALA A 427 1.59 -16.16 -20.95
N ALA A 428 0.31 -15.82 -21.17
CA ALA A 428 -0.72 -16.78 -21.58
C ALA A 428 -0.43 -17.37 -22.97
N GLN A 429 -0.15 -16.51 -23.97
CA GLN A 429 0.13 -16.95 -25.33
C GLN A 429 1.47 -17.69 -25.46
N GLY A 430 2.45 -17.34 -24.62
CA GLY A 430 3.75 -17.99 -24.60
C GLY A 430 3.74 -19.36 -23.92
N TYR A 431 2.73 -19.66 -23.10
CA TYR A 431 2.76 -20.79 -22.16
C TYR A 431 3.03 -22.13 -22.86
N GLU A 432 2.35 -22.41 -23.97
CA GLU A 432 2.51 -23.66 -24.72
C GLU A 432 3.87 -23.76 -25.43
N THR A 433 4.48 -22.64 -25.82
CA THR A 433 5.69 -22.61 -26.66
C THR A 433 6.99 -22.47 -25.86
N LEU A 434 6.96 -21.65 -24.81
CA LEU A 434 8.13 -21.28 -24.00
C LEU A 434 8.06 -21.86 -22.58
N GLY A 435 6.94 -22.48 -22.20
CA GLY A 435 6.66 -22.86 -20.82
C GLY A 435 6.44 -21.64 -19.92
N TRP A 436 6.08 -21.88 -18.66
CA TRP A 436 5.75 -20.81 -17.70
C TRP A 436 6.90 -19.80 -17.52
N MET A 437 8.11 -20.28 -17.21
CA MET A 437 9.27 -19.41 -16.97
C MET A 437 9.77 -18.71 -18.22
N GLY A 438 9.76 -19.40 -19.38
CA GLY A 438 10.15 -18.80 -20.64
C GLY A 438 9.19 -17.66 -21.02
N SER A 439 7.90 -17.83 -20.75
CA SER A 439 6.87 -16.82 -21.03
C SER A 439 6.97 -15.61 -20.10
N ILE A 440 7.24 -15.81 -18.80
CA ILE A 440 7.50 -14.72 -17.85
C ILE A 440 8.78 -13.96 -18.23
N SER A 441 9.86 -14.68 -18.56
CA SER A 441 11.13 -14.06 -18.93
C SER A 441 11.00 -13.28 -20.24
N TYR A 442 10.28 -13.85 -21.22
CA TYR A 442 10.00 -13.21 -22.51
C TYR A 442 9.15 -11.95 -22.34
N SER A 443 8.02 -12.02 -21.63
CA SER A 443 7.16 -10.86 -21.37
C SER A 443 7.91 -9.76 -20.61
N THR A 444 8.76 -10.12 -19.65
CA THR A 444 9.62 -9.16 -18.93
C THR A 444 10.63 -8.49 -19.86
N ALA A 445 11.30 -9.26 -20.72
CA ALA A 445 12.25 -8.73 -21.69
C ALA A 445 11.57 -7.79 -22.69
N VAL A 446 10.42 -8.18 -23.24
CA VAL A 446 9.62 -7.35 -24.15
C VAL A 446 9.17 -6.06 -23.45
N GLY A 447 8.66 -6.15 -22.22
CA GLY A 447 8.26 -4.99 -21.43
C GLY A 447 9.41 -4.02 -21.14
N LEU A 448 10.61 -4.54 -20.85
CA LEU A 448 11.81 -3.74 -20.64
C LEU A 448 12.23 -3.03 -21.93
N VAL A 449 12.29 -3.74 -23.06
CA VAL A 449 12.62 -3.16 -24.36
C VAL A 449 11.60 -2.09 -24.75
N LEU A 450 10.31 -2.38 -24.59
CA LEU A 450 9.20 -1.45 -24.82
C LEU A 450 9.40 -0.15 -24.04
N LYS A 451 9.75 -0.24 -22.76
CA LYS A 451 9.95 0.94 -21.90
C LYS A 451 11.16 1.74 -22.31
N LEU A 452 12.31 1.09 -22.53
CA LEU A 452 13.52 1.78 -22.94
C LEU A 452 13.32 2.50 -24.28
N PHE A 453 12.68 1.81 -25.23
CA PHE A 453 12.36 2.36 -26.54
C PHE A 453 11.38 3.55 -26.44
N SER A 454 10.29 3.40 -25.71
CA SER A 454 9.31 4.48 -25.49
C SER A 454 9.94 5.69 -24.80
N SER A 455 10.84 5.46 -23.83
CA SER A 455 11.53 6.55 -23.13
C SER A 455 12.51 7.28 -24.06
N ALA A 456 13.24 6.56 -24.92
CA ALA A 456 14.08 7.18 -25.93
C ALA A 456 13.26 8.01 -26.93
N MET A 457 12.11 7.50 -27.37
CA MET A 457 11.18 8.23 -28.24
C MET A 457 10.62 9.48 -27.55
N GLN A 458 10.19 9.40 -26.29
CA GLN A 458 9.71 10.56 -25.53
C GLN A 458 10.80 11.63 -25.39
N GLN A 459 12.03 11.22 -25.05
CA GLN A 459 13.15 12.15 -24.93
C GLN A 459 13.45 12.85 -26.26
N LYS A 460 13.40 12.13 -27.38
CA LYS A 460 13.68 12.68 -28.70
C LYS A 460 12.52 13.51 -29.27
N ALA A 461 11.30 12.98 -29.26
CA ALA A 461 10.14 13.61 -29.87
C ALA A 461 9.59 14.78 -29.04
N ILE A 462 9.51 14.61 -27.71
CA ILE A 462 8.93 15.61 -26.81
C ILE A 462 10.04 16.42 -26.12
N GLY A 463 11.03 15.73 -25.56
CA GLY A 463 12.09 16.35 -24.76
C GLY A 463 12.92 17.37 -25.55
N GLU A 464 13.39 17.00 -26.75
CA GLU A 464 14.19 17.89 -27.60
C GLU A 464 13.42 19.14 -28.02
N GLN A 465 12.16 18.98 -28.45
CA GLN A 465 11.30 20.10 -28.85
C GLN A 465 11.03 21.06 -27.68
N LEU A 466 10.79 20.54 -26.47
CA LEU A 466 10.54 21.35 -25.28
C LEU A 466 11.81 21.95 -24.68
N SER A 467 12.99 21.46 -25.05
CA SER A 467 14.28 21.93 -24.53
C SER A 467 14.54 23.42 -24.81
N HIS A 468 13.94 23.97 -25.87
CA HIS A 468 14.09 25.39 -26.22
C HIS A 468 13.38 26.34 -25.24
N LYS A 469 12.44 25.86 -24.42
CA LYS A 469 11.67 26.71 -23.49
C LYS A 469 12.39 26.86 -22.15
N VAL A 470 12.84 28.08 -21.83
CA VAL A 470 13.55 28.39 -20.56
C VAL A 470 12.76 27.99 -19.32
N LYS A 471 11.44 28.20 -19.31
CA LYS A 471 10.56 27.77 -18.20
C LYS A 471 10.59 26.26 -17.96
N VAL A 472 10.62 25.47 -19.04
CA VAL A 472 10.69 24.00 -18.94
C VAL A 472 12.06 23.57 -18.43
N ARG A 473 13.14 24.19 -18.92
CA ARG A 473 14.50 23.92 -18.44
C ARG A 473 14.68 24.23 -16.95
N GLN A 474 14.05 25.30 -16.46
CA GLN A 474 14.03 25.68 -15.05
C GLN A 474 13.23 24.69 -14.21
N PHE A 475 12.04 24.27 -14.68
CA PHE A 475 11.19 23.31 -13.98
C PHE A 475 11.85 21.92 -13.85
N VAL A 476 12.43 21.41 -14.94
CA VAL A 476 13.17 20.13 -14.95
C VAL A 476 14.51 20.24 -14.23
N SER A 477 14.97 21.45 -13.92
CA SER A 477 16.24 21.71 -13.23
C SER A 477 17.43 21.05 -13.94
N ILE A 478 17.51 21.22 -15.27
CA ILE A 478 18.58 20.62 -16.11
C ILE A 478 19.98 21.06 -15.65
N ASN A 479 20.09 22.24 -15.05
CA ASN A 479 21.34 22.78 -14.52
C ASN A 479 21.65 22.34 -13.08
N SER A 480 20.85 21.45 -12.47
CA SER A 480 21.13 20.89 -11.16
C SER A 480 22.44 20.11 -11.16
N THR A 481 23.10 20.08 -10.00
CA THR A 481 24.34 19.30 -9.80
C THR A 481 24.13 17.84 -10.16
N LEU A 482 22.98 17.26 -9.78
CA LEU A 482 22.64 15.86 -10.06
C LEU A 482 22.58 15.55 -11.57
N MET A 483 21.92 16.40 -12.38
CA MET A 483 21.89 16.21 -13.84
C MET A 483 23.25 16.44 -14.50
N LYS A 484 24.04 17.40 -14.02
CA LYS A 484 25.41 17.61 -14.51
C LYS A 484 26.30 16.42 -14.18
N SER A 485 26.22 15.87 -12.98
CA SER A 485 26.94 14.67 -12.57
C SER A 485 26.53 13.47 -13.42
N MET A 486 25.22 13.23 -13.62
CA MET A 486 24.75 12.16 -14.51
C MET A 486 25.26 12.32 -15.95
N ARG A 487 25.30 13.55 -16.48
CA ARG A 487 25.84 13.80 -17.82
C ARG A 487 27.33 13.45 -17.93
N ILE A 488 28.12 13.74 -16.89
CA ILE A 488 29.54 13.39 -16.87
C ILE A 488 29.70 11.87 -16.83
N VAL A 489 29.00 11.19 -15.90
CA VAL A 489 29.05 9.74 -15.75
C VAL A 489 28.60 9.01 -17.03
N LEU A 490 27.47 9.40 -17.62
CA LEU A 490 26.95 8.80 -18.85
C LEU A 490 27.70 9.23 -20.11
N GLY A 491 28.53 10.28 -20.03
CA GLY A 491 29.34 10.77 -21.15
C GLY A 491 30.69 10.06 -21.28
N GLU A 492 31.10 9.35 -20.24
CA GLU A 492 32.34 8.56 -20.22
C GLU A 492 32.10 7.23 -20.97
N LYS A 493 32.87 6.99 -22.04
CA LYS A 493 32.71 5.77 -22.85
C LYS A 493 33.23 4.55 -22.09
N GLY A 494 32.40 3.52 -21.91
CA GLY A 494 32.81 2.21 -21.38
C GLY A 494 32.37 1.92 -19.94
N LEU A 495 31.47 2.74 -19.39
CA LEU A 495 30.65 2.42 -18.20
C LEU A 495 29.32 1.79 -18.60
#